data_AF-E2BC60-F1
#
_entry.id   AF-E2BC60-F1
#
_cell.length_a   1.000
_cell.length_b   1.000
_cell.length_c   1.000
_cell.angle_alpha   90.00
_cell.angle_beta   90.00
_cell.angle_gamma   90.00
#
_symmetry.space_group_name_H-M   'P 1'
#
loop_
_entity.id
_entity.type
_entity.pdbx_description
1 polymer ?
#
loop_
_entity_poly.entity_id
_entity_poly.type
_entity_poly.pdbx_seq_one_letter_code
_entity_poly.pdbx_strand_id
1 'polypeptide(L)'
;MKWHILLAAVAVLFTAGYAEEEEAARLLVSKQILNKYLVENMDIVIKYTIYNIGNVAAFEVEITDNSFHPDHFTHVSGEVNARIDRVPPYTNVSHTVVVRPRKFGFFNFTSAEVLYRRKEDAPRLQVAVSSEPGEGLIVAYRDYDKQFSSHVSYHVALQIDWAAFAVMTLPPLAIPFALWYSSKSKYEKLLKNTKKH
;
A
#
# COMPACT_ATOMS: atom_id res chain seq x y z
N MET A 1 2.24 -26.94 -66.03
CA MET A 1 2.82 -27.75 -64.93
C MET A 1 3.49 -26.91 -63.84
N LYS A 2 4.37 -25.96 -64.16
CA LYS A 2 5.07 -25.13 -63.15
C LYS A 2 4.15 -24.27 -62.25
N TRP A 3 3.04 -23.77 -62.79
CA TRP A 3 2.08 -22.95 -62.03
C TRP A 3 1.25 -23.74 -61.01
N HIS A 4 0.97 -25.01 -61.30
CA HIS A 4 0.25 -25.89 -60.36
C HIS A 4 1.12 -26.26 -59.16
N ILE A 5 2.43 -26.38 -59.35
CA ILE A 5 3.39 -26.65 -58.27
C ILE A 5 3.52 -25.43 -57.35
N LEU A 6 3.53 -24.21 -57.91
CA LEU A 6 3.52 -22.97 -57.13
C LEU A 6 2.21 -22.80 -56.35
N LEU A 7 1.06 -23.07 -56.95
CA LEU A 7 -0.23 -23.02 -56.27
C LEU A 7 -0.34 -24.07 -55.15
N ALA A 8 0.18 -25.28 -55.37
CA ALA A 8 0.22 -26.32 -54.34
C ALA A 8 1.14 -25.93 -53.18
N ALA A 9 2.31 -25.35 -53.45
CA ALA A 9 3.23 -24.89 -52.42
C ALA A 9 2.64 -23.75 -51.56
N VAL A 10 1.91 -22.82 -52.18
CA VAL A 10 1.20 -21.74 -51.47
C VAL A 10 0.05 -22.30 -50.63
N ALA A 11 -0.73 -23.26 -51.15
CA ALA A 11 -1.80 -23.89 -50.39
C ALA A 11 -1.29 -24.63 -49.14
N VAL A 12 -0.16 -25.35 -49.25
CA VAL A 12 0.47 -26.04 -48.10
C VAL A 12 0.98 -25.06 -47.05
N LEU A 13 1.53 -23.91 -47.46
CA LEU A 13 1.93 -22.82 -46.56
C LEU A 13 0.74 -22.18 -45.83
N PHE A 14 -0.41 -22.02 -46.51
CA PHE A 14 -1.63 -21.51 -45.87
C PHE A 14 -2.24 -22.51 -44.88
N THR A 15 -2.16 -23.83 -45.14
CA THR A 15 -2.66 -24.85 -44.21
C THR A 15 -1.75 -25.05 -43.00
N ALA A 16 -0.43 -24.88 -43.15
CA ALA A 16 0.53 -25.02 -42.06
C ALA A 16 0.47 -23.89 -41.01
N GLY A 17 -0.17 -22.76 -41.35
CA GLY A 17 -0.37 -21.63 -40.44
C GLY A 17 -1.58 -21.78 -39.50
N TYR A 18 -2.49 -22.72 -39.75
CA TYR A 18 -3.58 -23.05 -38.84
C TYR A 18 -3.07 -24.03 -37.78
N ALA A 19 -2.32 -23.52 -36.80
CA ALA A 19 -2.22 -24.21 -35.53
C ALA A 19 -3.63 -24.21 -34.91
N GLU A 20 -4.22 -25.40 -34.68
CA GLU A 20 -5.42 -25.49 -33.85
C GLU A 20 -5.11 -24.84 -32.51
N GLU A 21 -5.74 -23.70 -32.22
CA GLU A 21 -5.74 -23.16 -30.87
C GLU A 21 -6.46 -24.16 -29.98
N GLU A 22 -5.67 -24.92 -29.23
CA GLU A 22 -6.18 -25.86 -28.24
C GLU A 22 -7.18 -25.10 -27.34
N GLU A 23 -8.46 -25.42 -27.48
CA GLU A 23 -9.53 -24.83 -26.69
C GLU A 23 -9.23 -25.09 -25.22
N ALA A 24 -8.74 -24.11 -24.47
CA ALA A 24 -8.36 -24.30 -23.08
C ALA A 24 -8.28 -22.95 -22.38
N ALA A 25 -8.74 -22.90 -21.13
CA ALA A 25 -8.50 -21.74 -20.30
C ALA A 25 -7.01 -21.64 -19.97
N ARG A 26 -6.48 -20.43 -20.03
CA ARG A 26 -5.07 -20.11 -19.72
C ARG A 26 -5.08 -18.89 -18.82
N LEU A 27 -4.66 -19.05 -17.57
CA LEU A 27 -4.67 -17.98 -16.58
C LEU A 27 -3.29 -17.38 -16.41
N LEU A 28 -3.22 -16.04 -16.44
CA LEU A 28 -2.10 -15.26 -15.96
C LEU A 28 -2.50 -14.58 -14.66
N VAL A 29 -1.64 -14.64 -13.65
CA VAL A 29 -1.96 -14.12 -12.32
C VAL A 29 -0.94 -13.06 -11.94
N SER A 30 -1.42 -11.89 -11.54
CA SER A 30 -0.60 -10.78 -11.07
C SER A 30 -0.93 -10.50 -9.60
N LYS A 31 0.08 -10.55 -8.74
CA LYS A 31 0.04 -10.12 -7.35
C LYS A 31 0.73 -8.77 -7.23
N GLN A 32 0.03 -7.80 -6.67
CA GLN A 32 0.53 -6.43 -6.47
C GLN A 32 0.24 -5.96 -5.05
N ILE A 33 1.23 -5.35 -4.42
CA ILE A 33 1.05 -4.64 -3.14
C ILE A 33 0.75 -3.19 -3.49
N LEU A 34 -0.42 -2.69 -3.06
CA LEU A 34 -0.88 -1.36 -3.46
C LEU A 34 -0.29 -0.24 -2.60
N ASN A 35 0.21 -0.58 -1.40
CA ASN A 35 0.79 0.39 -0.48
C ASN A 35 2.20 0.80 -0.92
N LYS A 36 2.48 2.11 -0.85
CA LYS A 36 3.84 2.65 -1.07
C LYS A 36 4.77 2.39 0.13
N TYR A 37 4.23 2.43 1.35
CA TYR A 37 4.96 2.18 2.58
C TYR A 37 4.30 1.03 3.33
N LEU A 38 5.12 0.06 3.72
CA LEU A 38 4.69 -1.05 4.57
C LEU A 38 5.12 -0.71 5.99
N VAL A 39 4.17 -0.67 6.91
CA VAL A 39 4.41 -0.22 8.27
C VAL A 39 3.74 -1.17 9.24
N GLU A 40 4.45 -1.44 10.32
CA GLU A 40 3.94 -2.20 11.44
C GLU A 40 2.60 -1.64 11.94
N ASN A 41 1.65 -2.53 12.24
CA ASN A 41 0.29 -2.23 12.70
C ASN A 41 -0.58 -1.41 11.74
N MET A 42 -0.15 -1.18 10.49
CA MET A 42 -0.96 -0.54 9.46
C MET A 42 -1.41 -1.53 8.38
N ASP A 43 -2.54 -1.25 7.74
CA ASP A 43 -3.13 -2.17 6.78
C ASP A 43 -2.35 -2.19 5.46
N ILE A 44 -1.95 -3.40 5.06
CA ILE A 44 -1.34 -3.70 3.77
C ILE A 44 -2.42 -4.32 2.88
N VAL A 45 -2.62 -3.71 1.71
CA VAL A 45 -3.59 -4.11 0.71
C VAL A 45 -2.86 -4.83 -0.42
N ILE A 46 -3.17 -6.11 -0.60
CA ILE A 46 -2.66 -6.94 -1.69
C ILE A 46 -3.79 -7.19 -2.68
N LYS A 47 -3.51 -6.93 -3.95
CA LYS A 47 -4.42 -7.18 -5.07
C LYS A 47 -3.90 -8.34 -5.91
N TYR A 48 -4.74 -9.35 -6.06
CA TYR A 48 -4.57 -10.46 -7.00
C TYR A 48 -5.44 -10.17 -8.21
N THR A 49 -4.86 -10.14 -9.40
CA THR A 49 -5.62 -10.00 -10.65
C THR A 49 -5.35 -11.22 -11.51
N ILE A 50 -6.41 -11.95 -11.82
CA ILE A 50 -6.39 -13.10 -12.70
C ILE A 50 -6.88 -12.65 -14.07
N TYR A 51 -6.11 -12.95 -15.10
CA TYR A 51 -6.43 -12.69 -16.50
C TYR A 51 -6.61 -14.02 -17.21
N ASN A 52 -7.78 -14.25 -17.79
CA ASN A 52 -7.98 -15.39 -18.67
C ASN A 52 -7.65 -14.99 -20.10
N ILE A 53 -6.53 -15.48 -20.61
CA ILE A 53 -6.08 -15.29 -22.00
C ILE A 53 -6.49 -16.45 -22.90
N GLY A 54 -7.17 -17.46 -22.36
CA GLY A 54 -7.70 -18.59 -23.12
C GLY A 54 -9.02 -18.24 -23.80
N ASN A 55 -9.35 -19.05 -24.81
CA ASN A 55 -10.62 -19.01 -25.54
C ASN A 55 -11.78 -19.69 -24.78
N VAL A 56 -11.49 -20.42 -23.70
CA VAL A 56 -12.48 -21.10 -22.83
C VAL A 56 -12.49 -20.49 -21.43
N ALA A 57 -13.62 -20.58 -20.72
CA ALA A 57 -13.73 -20.16 -19.33
C ALA A 57 -12.93 -21.09 -18.39
N ALA A 58 -12.23 -20.51 -17.42
CA ALA A 58 -11.65 -21.27 -16.31
C ALA A 58 -12.71 -21.53 -15.25
N PHE A 59 -12.68 -22.71 -14.64
CA PHE A 59 -13.62 -23.12 -13.60
C PHE A 59 -12.90 -23.46 -12.30
N GLU A 60 -13.61 -23.28 -11.17
CA GLU A 60 -13.12 -23.59 -9.82
C GLU A 60 -11.73 -23.02 -9.57
N VAL A 61 -11.58 -21.71 -9.76
CA VAL A 61 -10.32 -21.00 -9.57
C VAL A 61 -10.12 -20.75 -8.08
N GLU A 62 -9.16 -21.42 -7.49
CA GLU A 62 -8.80 -21.31 -6.08
C GLU A 62 -7.44 -20.61 -5.95
N ILE A 63 -7.40 -19.50 -5.22
CA ILE A 63 -6.19 -18.72 -4.94
C ILE A 63 -5.73 -19.08 -3.54
N THR A 64 -4.48 -19.50 -3.37
CA THR A 64 -3.87 -19.78 -2.06
C THR A 64 -2.55 -19.01 -1.94
N ASP A 65 -2.38 -18.25 -0.87
CA ASP A 65 -1.15 -17.51 -0.60
C ASP A 65 -0.58 -17.82 0.79
N ASN A 66 0.57 -18.49 0.79
CA ASN A 66 1.25 -18.93 2.01
C ASN A 66 2.20 -17.86 2.60
N SER A 67 2.28 -16.66 2.01
CA SER A 67 3.20 -15.60 2.48
C SER A 67 2.81 -15.03 3.86
N PHE A 68 1.55 -15.19 4.28
CA PHE A 68 0.98 -14.44 5.42
C PHE A 68 0.74 -15.31 6.65
N HIS A 69 1.82 -15.71 7.32
CA HIS A 69 1.72 -16.52 8.54
C HIS A 69 1.08 -15.71 9.70
N PRO A 70 0.15 -16.31 10.49
CA PRO A 70 -0.57 -15.62 11.57
C PRO A 70 0.32 -15.06 12.69
N ASP A 71 1.54 -15.58 12.84
CA ASP A 71 2.52 -15.07 13.83
C ASP A 71 3.05 -13.68 13.48
N HIS A 72 3.09 -13.36 12.19
CA HIS A 72 3.65 -12.11 11.66
C HIS A 72 2.58 -11.18 11.12
N PHE A 73 1.47 -11.71 10.63
CA PHE A 73 0.39 -10.96 10.01
C PHE A 73 -0.96 -11.29 10.67
N THR A 74 -1.80 -10.28 10.84
CA THR A 74 -3.20 -10.44 11.22
C THR A 74 -4.05 -10.25 9.99
N HIS A 75 -4.92 -11.21 9.70
CA HIS A 75 -5.93 -11.05 8.67
C HIS A 75 -6.95 -9.99 9.11
N VAL A 76 -7.28 -9.05 8.23
CA VAL A 76 -8.23 -7.95 8.51
C VAL A 76 -9.47 -8.05 7.62
N SER A 77 -9.27 -8.24 6.30
CA SER A 77 -10.36 -8.28 5.32
C SER A 77 -9.99 -9.08 4.08
N GLY A 78 -11.01 -9.51 3.33
CA GLY A 78 -10.88 -10.40 2.18
C GLY A 78 -10.69 -11.85 2.60
N GLU A 79 -10.39 -12.73 1.65
CA GLU A 79 -10.13 -14.14 1.94
C GLU A 79 -8.74 -14.49 1.42
N VAL A 80 -7.86 -15.03 2.27
CA VAL A 80 -6.52 -15.44 1.84
C VAL A 80 -6.60 -16.63 0.88
N ASN A 81 -7.57 -17.51 1.10
CA ASN A 81 -7.89 -18.67 0.26
C ASN A 81 -9.21 -18.43 -0.48
N ALA A 82 -9.18 -17.63 -1.54
CA ALA A 82 -10.40 -17.26 -2.24
C ALA A 82 -10.75 -18.27 -3.33
N ARG A 83 -12.05 -18.60 -3.43
CA ARG A 83 -12.59 -19.45 -4.50
C ARG A 83 -13.48 -18.64 -5.43
N ILE A 84 -13.22 -18.75 -6.73
CA ILE A 84 -13.97 -18.12 -7.81
C ILE A 84 -14.52 -19.22 -8.70
N ASP A 85 -15.83 -19.29 -8.86
CA ASP A 85 -16.46 -20.40 -9.57
C ASP A 85 -16.11 -20.43 -11.06
N ARG A 86 -16.06 -19.25 -11.70
CA ARG A 86 -15.85 -19.13 -13.14
C ARG A 86 -15.19 -17.81 -13.53
N VAL A 87 -14.19 -17.90 -14.40
CA VAL A 87 -13.56 -16.75 -15.06
C VAL A 87 -13.77 -16.85 -16.57
N PRO A 88 -14.64 -16.02 -17.18
CA PRO A 88 -14.91 -16.06 -18.62
C PRO A 88 -13.66 -15.86 -19.49
N PRO A 89 -13.68 -16.32 -20.76
CA PRO A 89 -12.55 -16.11 -21.68
C PRO A 89 -12.33 -14.62 -21.95
N TYR A 90 -11.07 -14.22 -22.11
CA TYR A 90 -10.66 -12.83 -22.37
C TYR A 90 -11.12 -11.81 -21.31
N THR A 91 -11.41 -12.26 -20.09
CA THR A 91 -11.82 -11.39 -18.97
C THR A 91 -10.85 -11.47 -17.80
N ASN A 92 -10.95 -10.48 -16.92
CA ASN A 92 -10.15 -10.39 -15.72
C ASN A 92 -11.01 -10.29 -14.46
N VAL A 93 -10.56 -10.94 -13.40
CA VAL A 93 -11.16 -10.88 -12.07
C VAL A 93 -10.09 -10.44 -11.09
N SER A 94 -10.43 -9.48 -10.23
CA SER A 94 -9.54 -9.01 -9.19
C SER A 94 -10.08 -9.32 -7.81
N HIS A 95 -9.23 -9.93 -6.98
CA HIS A 95 -9.48 -10.20 -5.58
C HIS A 95 -8.51 -9.38 -4.72
N THR A 96 -8.98 -8.85 -3.59
CA THR A 96 -8.17 -8.00 -2.71
C THR A 96 -8.20 -8.55 -1.30
N VAL A 97 -7.02 -8.63 -0.69
CA VAL A 97 -6.83 -9.10 0.69
C VAL A 97 -6.13 -8.01 1.48
N VAL A 98 -6.61 -7.78 2.70
CA VAL A 98 -6.04 -6.80 3.62
C VAL A 98 -5.47 -7.53 4.82
N VAL A 99 -4.18 -7.33 5.05
CA VAL A 99 -3.44 -7.92 6.18
C VAL A 99 -2.73 -6.81 6.95
N ARG A 100 -2.57 -7.01 8.26
CA ARG A 100 -1.88 -6.08 9.14
C ARG A 100 -0.64 -6.76 9.73
N PRO A 101 0.59 -6.27 9.46
CA PRO A 101 1.80 -6.84 10.03
C PRO A 101 1.91 -6.48 11.52
N ARG A 102 2.33 -7.45 12.33
CA ARG A 102 2.55 -7.29 13.78
C ARG A 102 3.99 -7.00 14.17
N LYS A 103 4.94 -7.24 13.26
CA LYS A 103 6.37 -7.06 13.48
C LYS A 103 6.97 -6.27 12.33
N PHE A 104 7.92 -5.41 12.64
CA PHE A 104 8.78 -4.76 11.67
C PHE A 104 9.93 -5.67 11.24
N GLY A 105 10.51 -5.40 10.06
CA GLY A 105 11.61 -6.18 9.49
C GLY A 105 11.43 -6.49 8.01
N PHE A 106 12.33 -7.30 7.47
CA PHE A 106 12.23 -7.77 6.10
C PHE A 106 11.30 -8.99 6.02
N PHE A 107 10.36 -8.93 5.09
CA PHE A 107 9.42 -10.03 4.83
C PHE A 107 9.40 -10.35 3.34
N ASN A 108 9.36 -11.64 3.03
CA ASN A 108 9.28 -12.12 1.65
C ASN A 108 7.81 -12.28 1.25
N PHE A 109 7.40 -11.51 0.25
CA PHE A 109 6.09 -11.67 -0.39
C PHE A 109 6.26 -12.60 -1.58
N THR A 110 6.12 -13.90 -1.34
CA THR A 110 6.28 -14.94 -2.36
C THR A 110 5.12 -14.93 -3.36
N SER A 111 5.22 -15.71 -4.43
CA SER A 111 4.09 -15.92 -5.34
C SER A 111 2.93 -16.64 -4.63
N ALA A 112 1.71 -16.37 -5.10
CA ALA A 112 0.51 -17.11 -4.75
C ALA A 112 0.28 -18.21 -5.78
N GLU A 113 -0.24 -19.35 -5.32
CA GLU A 113 -0.61 -20.48 -6.16
C GLU A 113 -2.09 -20.37 -6.52
N VAL A 114 -2.40 -20.59 -7.79
CA VAL A 114 -3.77 -20.59 -8.31
C VAL A 114 -4.05 -21.92 -8.97
N LEU A 115 -5.00 -22.65 -8.40
CA LEU A 115 -5.47 -23.93 -8.93
C LEU A 115 -6.75 -23.68 -9.72
N TYR A 116 -6.87 -24.26 -10.92
CA TYR A 116 -8.06 -24.10 -11.75
C TYR A 116 -8.27 -25.27 -12.70
N ARG A 117 -9.51 -25.44 -13.19
CA ARG A 117 -9.80 -26.36 -14.30
C ARG A 117 -9.78 -25.63 -15.63
N ARG A 118 -9.09 -26.20 -16.62
CA ARG A 118 -8.98 -25.64 -17.98
C ARG A 118 -10.26 -25.75 -18.82
N LYS A 119 -11.11 -26.74 -18.50
CA LYS A 119 -12.44 -27.01 -19.06
C LYS A 119 -13.33 -27.54 -17.93
N GLU A 120 -14.65 -27.50 -18.13
CA GLU A 120 -15.63 -27.99 -17.15
C GLU A 120 -15.38 -29.46 -16.76
N ASP A 121 -15.16 -30.31 -17.76
CA ASP A 121 -14.94 -31.77 -17.56
C ASP A 121 -13.47 -32.17 -17.42
N ALA A 122 -12.55 -31.23 -17.20
CA ALA A 122 -11.13 -31.55 -17.11
C ALA A 122 -10.83 -32.32 -15.81
N PRO A 123 -10.27 -33.56 -15.87
CA PRO A 123 -10.06 -34.39 -14.68
C PRO A 123 -8.88 -33.93 -13.82
N ARG A 124 -8.01 -33.04 -14.32
CA ARG A 124 -6.83 -32.53 -13.62
C ARG A 124 -6.91 -31.03 -13.43
N LEU A 125 -6.62 -30.59 -12.20
CA LEU A 125 -6.41 -29.18 -11.89
C LEU A 125 -5.06 -28.73 -12.45
N GLN A 126 -5.06 -27.55 -13.07
CA GLN A 126 -3.88 -26.86 -13.53
C GLN A 126 -3.40 -25.90 -12.44
N VAL A 127 -2.08 -25.84 -12.25
CA VAL A 127 -1.43 -24.86 -11.39
C VAL A 127 -0.98 -23.67 -12.23
N ALA A 128 -1.29 -22.46 -11.76
CA ALA A 128 -0.68 -21.20 -12.17
C ALA A 128 -0.05 -20.52 -10.95
N VAL A 129 0.98 -19.74 -11.19
CA VAL A 129 1.66 -18.96 -10.14
C VAL A 129 1.52 -17.47 -10.43
N SER A 130 1.38 -16.67 -9.39
CA SER A 130 1.37 -15.22 -9.53
C SER A 130 2.78 -14.65 -9.69
N SER A 131 2.83 -13.38 -10.10
CA SER A 131 4.05 -12.58 -9.90
C SER A 131 4.49 -12.57 -8.44
N GLU A 132 5.79 -12.42 -8.22
CA GLU A 132 6.41 -12.32 -6.90
C GLU A 132 6.89 -10.88 -6.69
N PRO A 133 6.26 -10.10 -5.78
CA PRO A 133 6.73 -8.76 -5.45
C PRO A 133 8.14 -8.74 -4.81
N GLY A 134 8.57 -9.84 -4.20
CA GLY A 134 9.88 -10.01 -3.59
C GLY A 134 9.92 -9.59 -2.12
N GLU A 135 11.11 -9.24 -1.64
CA GLU A 135 11.33 -8.82 -0.25
C GLU A 135 10.87 -7.37 -0.05
N GLY A 136 10.01 -7.16 0.94
CA GLY A 136 9.57 -5.82 1.36
C GLY A 136 9.99 -5.53 2.79
N LEU A 137 10.54 -4.34 3.00
CA LEU A 137 10.83 -3.83 4.33
C LEU A 137 9.56 -3.27 4.98
N ILE A 138 9.16 -3.86 6.09
CA ILE A 138 8.12 -3.32 6.97
C ILE A 138 8.79 -2.42 7.99
N VAL A 139 8.50 -1.13 7.90
CA VAL A 139 9.07 -0.10 8.79
C VAL A 139 8.36 -0.14 10.13
N ALA A 140 9.10 0.04 11.22
CA ALA A 140 8.52 0.18 12.55
C ALA A 140 7.61 1.41 12.60
N TYR A 141 6.45 1.28 13.26
CA TYR A 141 5.47 2.36 13.32
C TYR A 141 6.07 3.65 13.88
N ARG A 142 6.90 3.55 14.91
CA ARG A 142 7.59 4.70 15.54
C ARG A 142 8.50 5.45 14.56
N ASP A 143 9.22 4.74 13.69
CA ASP A 143 10.19 5.36 12.80
C ASP A 143 9.50 5.95 11.56
N TYR A 144 8.41 5.32 11.12
CA TYR A 144 7.49 5.92 10.16
C TYR A 144 6.85 7.20 10.72
N ASP A 145 6.31 7.16 11.94
CA ASP A 145 5.68 8.31 12.59
C ASP A 145 6.67 9.47 12.77
N LYS A 146 7.93 9.22 13.13
CA LYS A 146 8.96 10.28 13.18
C LYS A 146 9.22 10.96 11.83
N GLN A 147 9.16 10.23 10.73
CA GLN A 147 9.46 10.77 9.39
C GLN A 147 8.25 11.49 8.77
N PHE A 148 7.04 11.00 9.04
CA PHE A 148 5.81 11.47 8.38
C PHE A 148 4.84 12.22 9.28
N SER A 149 5.10 12.29 10.59
CA SER A 149 4.31 13.11 11.49
C SER A 149 4.75 14.56 11.41
N SER A 150 3.90 15.40 10.83
CA SER A 150 4.06 16.85 10.84
C SER A 150 3.89 17.47 12.24
N HIS A 151 3.46 16.70 13.26
CA HIS A 151 3.02 17.24 14.55
C HIS A 151 3.52 16.54 15.83
N VAL A 152 4.29 15.46 15.81
CA VAL A 152 4.69 14.79 17.09
C VAL A 152 5.91 15.41 17.77
N SER A 153 6.64 16.31 17.10
CA SER A 153 7.57 17.20 17.81
C SER A 153 6.85 18.37 18.51
N TYR A 154 5.52 18.51 18.44
CA TYR A 154 4.85 19.71 18.95
C TYR A 154 4.66 19.72 20.48
N HIS A 155 4.56 18.60 21.20
CA HIS A 155 4.25 18.70 22.64
C HIS A 155 5.41 19.21 23.51
N VAL A 156 6.64 19.11 23.02
CA VAL A 156 7.85 19.71 23.64
C VAL A 156 8.33 20.93 22.85
N ALA A 157 8.20 20.96 21.52
CA ALA A 157 8.60 22.13 20.73
C ALA A 157 7.62 23.31 20.83
N LEU A 158 6.30 23.09 20.98
CA LEU A 158 5.36 24.20 21.22
C LEU A 158 5.70 24.93 22.51
N GLN A 159 6.12 24.22 23.56
CA GLN A 159 6.54 24.89 24.79
C GLN A 159 7.80 25.73 24.54
N ILE A 160 8.73 25.25 23.71
CA ILE A 160 9.96 25.98 23.39
C ILE A 160 9.66 27.20 22.52
N ASP A 161 8.80 27.10 21.52
CA ASP A 161 8.49 28.23 20.63
C ASP A 161 7.67 29.31 21.35
N TRP A 162 6.66 28.92 22.14
CA TRP A 162 5.91 29.86 22.98
C TRP A 162 6.77 30.44 24.11
N ALA A 163 7.67 29.65 24.72
CA ALA A 163 8.60 30.16 25.72
C ALA A 163 9.67 31.07 25.11
N ALA A 164 10.19 30.75 23.92
CA ALA A 164 11.12 31.61 23.19
C ALA A 164 10.45 32.93 22.82
N PHE A 165 9.19 32.90 22.36
CA PHE A 165 8.41 34.10 22.12
C PHE A 165 8.21 34.92 23.41
N ALA A 166 7.86 34.29 24.53
CA ALA A 166 7.72 34.98 25.80
C ALA A 166 9.04 35.61 26.27
N VAL A 167 10.16 34.89 26.16
CA VAL A 167 11.49 35.38 26.54
C VAL A 167 11.96 36.52 25.65
N MET A 168 11.67 36.47 24.34
CA MET A 168 12.05 37.53 23.39
C MET A 168 11.20 38.79 23.53
N THR A 169 9.92 38.66 23.90
CA THR A 169 9.00 39.79 24.05
C THR A 169 9.02 40.42 25.45
N LEU A 170 9.54 39.71 26.46
CA LEU A 170 9.63 40.20 27.83
C LEU A 170 10.53 41.44 28.00
N PRO A 171 11.76 41.54 27.44
CA PRO A 171 12.60 42.72 27.60
C PRO A 171 11.96 44.03 27.09
N PRO A 172 11.39 44.10 25.87
CA PRO A 172 10.75 45.32 25.39
C PRO A 172 9.44 45.66 26.12
N LEU A 173 8.79 44.72 26.81
CA LEU A 173 7.62 45.00 27.65
C LEU A 173 7.99 45.39 29.10
N ALA A 174 8.94 44.68 29.70
CA ALA A 174 9.31 44.83 31.10
C ALA A 174 10.12 46.10 31.37
N ILE A 175 11.03 46.49 30.48
CA ILE A 175 11.89 47.67 30.66
C ILE A 175 11.05 48.97 30.70
N PRO A 176 10.17 49.25 29.72
CA PRO A 176 9.32 50.45 29.76
C PRO A 176 8.36 50.44 30.94
N PHE A 177 7.81 49.27 31.30
CA PHE A 177 6.92 49.14 32.45
C PHE A 177 7.63 49.45 33.78
N ALA A 178 8.86 48.97 33.98
CA ALA A 178 9.65 49.25 35.18
C ALA A 178 10.01 50.74 35.30
N LEU A 179 10.41 51.36 34.19
CA LEU A 179 10.69 52.80 34.13
C LEU A 179 9.44 53.62 34.45
N TRP A 180 8.29 53.27 33.85
CA TRP A 180 7.03 53.93 34.15
C TRP A 180 6.61 53.77 35.60
N TYR A 181 6.65 52.55 36.15
CA TYR A 181 6.22 52.26 37.51
C TYR A 181 7.07 53.01 38.55
N SER A 182 8.40 53.02 38.37
CA SER A 182 9.31 53.79 39.23
C SER A 182 9.00 55.28 39.18
N SER A 183 8.76 55.85 37.99
CA SER A 183 8.39 57.26 37.82
C SER A 183 7.08 57.59 38.52
N LYS A 184 6.01 56.80 38.29
CA LYS A 184 4.70 57.00 38.89
C LYS A 184 4.77 56.98 40.42
N SER A 185 5.45 55.98 40.98
CA SER A 185 5.59 55.84 42.43
C SER A 185 6.32 57.04 43.07
N LYS A 186 7.27 57.64 42.35
CA LYS A 186 8.01 58.83 42.80
C LYS A 186 7.11 60.08 42.78
N TYR A 187 6.34 60.28 41.72
CA TYR A 187 5.39 61.39 41.61
C TYR A 187 4.26 61.30 42.63
N GLU A 188 3.69 60.12 42.86
CA GLU A 188 2.64 59.93 43.88
C GLU A 188 3.12 60.21 45.31
N LYS A 189 4.37 59.85 45.63
CA LYS A 189 4.98 60.16 46.94
C LYS A 189 5.18 61.66 47.13
N LEU A 190 5.65 62.37 46.09
CA LEU A 190 5.79 63.82 46.12
C LEU A 190 4.44 64.52 46.29
N LEU A 191 3.42 64.06 45.55
CA LEU A 191 2.06 64.63 45.60
C LEU A 191 1.39 64.43 46.98
N LYS A 192 1.67 63.31 47.66
CA LYS A 192 1.21 63.05 49.04
C LYS A 192 1.93 63.93 50.08
N ASN A 193 3.20 64.25 49.88
CA ASN A 193 3.94 65.12 50.79
C ASN A 193 3.52 66.60 50.64
N THR A 194 3.22 67.06 49.43
CA THR A 194 2.72 68.44 49.20
C THR A 194 1.35 68.71 49.81
N LYS A 195 0.48 67.69 49.94
CA LYS A 195 -0.85 67.83 50.56
C LYS A 195 -0.85 67.80 52.10
N LYS A 196 0.32 67.65 52.74
CA LYS A 196 0.48 67.58 54.21
C LYS A 196 0.95 68.89 54.85
N HIS A 197 1.01 69.98 54.09
CA HIS A 197 1.24 71.34 54.61
C HIS A 197 -0.04 72.16 54.57
#